data_AF-A0A2U2HE05-F1
#
_entry.id   AF-A0A2U2HE05-F1
#
_cell.length_a   1.000
_cell.length_b   1.000
_cell.length_c   1.000
_cell.angle_alpha   90.00
_cell.angle_beta   90.00
_cell.angle_gamma   90.00
#
_symmetry.space_group_name_H-M   'P 1'
#
loop_
_entity.id
_entity.type
_entity.pdbx_description
1 polymer ?
#
loop_
_entity_poly.entity_id
_entity_poly.type
_entity_poly.pdbx_seq_one_letter_code
_entity_poly.pdbx_strand_id
1 'polypeptide(L)' 'MNPKPAKYRINRAAYASEFDQFLGDYLDEHPEVEEDQRRGWYIWWDHRVDLDELDKQRQDAVPVKPYYYE' A
#
# COMPACT_ATOMS: atom_id res chain seq x y z
N MET A 1 -13.56 -40.88 1.66
CA MET A 1 -14.44 -39.82 1.11
C MET A 1 -14.14 -38.56 1.90
N ASN A 2 -13.20 -37.73 1.46
CA ASN A 2 -12.80 -36.52 2.18
C ASN A 2 -13.77 -35.39 1.84
N PRO A 3 -14.43 -34.74 2.82
CA PRO A 3 -15.25 -33.57 2.53
C PRO A 3 -14.34 -32.44 2.04
N LYS A 4 -14.67 -31.86 0.88
CA LYS A 4 -13.98 -30.69 0.34
C LYS A 4 -14.08 -29.54 1.35
N PRO A 5 -13.01 -28.75 1.59
CA PRO A 5 -13.05 -27.66 2.55
C PRO A 5 -14.11 -26.64 2.12
N ALA A 6 -14.99 -26.28 3.06
CA ALA A 6 -16.02 -25.28 2.85
C ALA A 6 -15.38 -23.97 2.39
N LYS A 7 -15.80 -23.46 1.22
CA LYS A 7 -15.34 -22.16 0.73
C LYS A 7 -15.86 -21.10 1.69
N TYR A 8 -14.96 -20.42 2.41
CA TYR A 8 -15.29 -19.21 3.15
C TYR A 8 -15.82 -18.16 2.17
N ARG A 9 -17.15 -18.04 2.08
CA ARG A 9 -17.76 -16.87 1.46
C ARG A 9 -17.71 -15.78 2.53
N ILE A 10 -16.79 -14.84 2.37
CA ILE A 10 -16.86 -13.58 3.12
C ILE A 10 -18.22 -12.98 2.71
N ASN A 11 -19.21 -13.06 3.59
CA ASN A 11 -20.46 -12.35 3.40
C ASN A 11 -20.11 -10.87 3.40
N ARG A 12 -19.94 -10.30 2.21
CA ARG A 12 -19.70 -8.87 2.01
C ARG A 12 -20.89 -8.00 2.42
N ALA A 13 -22.01 -8.62 2.82
CA ALA A 13 -23.13 -8.00 3.52
C ALA A 13 -22.83 -7.71 5.01
N ALA A 14 -21.56 -7.51 5.37
CA ALA A 14 -21.19 -6.84 6.61
C ALA A 14 -21.40 -5.33 6.44
N TYR A 15 -21.63 -4.61 7.53
CA TYR A 15 -21.83 -3.16 7.54
C TYR A 15 -20.86 -2.43 6.61
N ALA A 16 -21.38 -1.65 5.66
CA ALA A 16 -20.63 -0.70 4.85
C ALA A 16 -20.80 0.68 5.49
N SER A 17 -19.69 1.37 5.72
CA SER A 17 -19.74 2.74 6.24
C SER A 17 -20.21 3.72 5.15
N GLU A 18 -20.65 4.91 5.55
CA GLU A 18 -20.96 6.00 4.61
C GLU A 18 -19.74 6.35 3.74
N PHE A 19 -18.52 6.21 4.29
CA PHE A 19 -17.28 6.41 3.56
C PHE A 19 -17.04 5.36 2.49
N ASP A 20 -17.37 4.09 2.77
CA ASP A 20 -17.22 3.01 1.77
C ASP A 20 -18.16 3.24 0.58
N GLN A 21 -19.38 3.69 0.86
CA GLN A 21 -20.36 4.02 -0.18
C GLN A 21 -19.88 5.22 -1.00
N PHE A 22 -19.49 6.30 -0.33
CA PHE A 22 -18.95 7.49 -0.98
C PHE A 22 -17.74 7.19 -1.89
N LEU A 23 -16.79 6.41 -1.39
CA LEU A 23 -15.60 6.04 -2.17
C LEU A 23 -15.96 5.16 -3.37
N GLY A 24 -16.94 4.26 -3.23
CA GLY A 24 -17.45 3.47 -4.33
C GLY A 24 -18.04 4.35 -5.43
N ASP A 25 -19.00 5.20 -5.07
CA ASP A 25 -19.67 6.11 -6.01
C ASP A 25 -18.66 7.05 -6.69
N TYR A 26 -17.71 7.60 -5.93
CA TYR A 26 -16.66 8.46 -6.47
C TYR A 26 -15.77 7.75 -7.49
N LEU A 27 -15.36 6.50 -7.22
CA LEU A 27 -14.52 5.74 -8.15
C LEU A 27 -15.29 5.31 -9.41
N ASP A 28 -16.60 5.07 -9.29
CA ASP A 28 -17.47 4.77 -10.44
C ASP A 28 -17.65 6.01 -11.35
N GLU A 29 -17.74 7.21 -10.76
CA GLU A 29 -17.83 8.48 -11.49
C GLU A 29 -16.50 8.95 -12.09
N HIS A 30 -15.37 8.55 -11.50
CA HIS A 30 -14.02 9.02 -11.85
C HIS A 30 -13.04 7.88 -12.22
N PRO A 31 -13.23 7.21 -13.37
CA PRO A 31 -12.36 6.10 -13.79
C PRO A 31 -10.89 6.51 -14.00
N GLU A 32 -10.60 7.79 -14.24
CA GLU A 32 -9.24 8.33 -14.34
C GLU A 32 -8.42 8.14 -13.05
N VAL A 33 -9.10 8.08 -11.89
CA VAL A 33 -8.45 7.96 -10.59
C VAL A 33 -7.69 6.64 -10.46
N GLU A 34 -8.10 5.58 -11.16
CA GLU A 34 -7.31 4.34 -11.19
C GLU A 34 -5.95 4.52 -11.86
N GLU A 35 -5.90 5.28 -12.95
CA GLU A 35 -4.64 5.58 -13.64
C GLU A 35 -3.74 6.43 -12.75
N ASP A 36 -4.31 7.43 -12.09
CA ASP A 36 -3.61 8.30 -11.15
C ASP A 36 -3.06 7.52 -9.96
N GLN A 37 -3.83 6.58 -9.40
CA GLN A 37 -3.37 5.67 -8.34
C GLN A 37 -2.19 4.83 -8.80
N ARG A 38 -2.28 4.23 -10.00
CA ARG A 38 -1.16 3.44 -10.57
C ARG A 38 0.08 4.31 -10.75
N ARG A 39 -0.06 5.50 -11.35
CA ARG A 39 1.05 6.45 -11.51
C ARG A 39 1.64 6.85 -10.16
N GLY A 40 0.81 7.13 -9.17
CA GLY A 40 1.20 7.48 -7.81
C GLY A 40 2.05 6.39 -7.13
N TRP A 41 1.69 5.12 -7.30
CA TRP A 41 2.51 4.01 -6.80
C TRP A 41 3.91 4.02 -7.41
N TYR A 42 4.03 4.22 -8.72
CA TYR A 42 5.34 4.22 -9.37
C TYR A 42 6.24 5.39 -8.95
N ILE A 43 5.70 6.53 -8.51
CA ILE A 43 6.51 7.67 -8.04
C ILE A 43 7.45 7.26 -6.90
N TRP A 44 6.94 6.49 -5.94
CA TRP A 44 7.75 6.06 -4.80
C TRP A 44 8.45 4.73 -5.05
N TRP A 45 7.78 3.78 -5.71
CA TRP A 45 8.29 2.42 -5.85
C TRP A 45 9.26 2.23 -7.02
N ASP A 46 9.22 3.08 -8.06
CA ASP A 46 10.17 3.03 -9.19
C ASP A 46 11.36 4.00 -9.00
N HIS A 47 11.60 4.43 -7.76
CA HIS A 47 12.73 5.31 -7.47
C HIS A 47 14.06 4.58 -7.75
N ARG A 48 14.77 5.01 -8.80
CA ARG A 48 16.10 4.50 -9.11
C ARG A 48 17.10 5.00 -8.06
N VAL A 49 17.68 4.06 -7.33
CA VAL A 49 18.74 4.33 -6.36
C VAL A 49 20.10 4.14 -7.03
N ASP A 50 20.98 5.13 -6.92
CA ASP A 50 22.39 4.97 -7.23
C ASP A 50 23.07 4.18 -6.10
N LEU A 51 23.55 2.97 -6.42
CA LEU A 51 24.13 2.06 -5.43
C LEU A 51 25.47 2.55 -4.90
N ASP A 52 26.27 3.25 -5.73
CA ASP A 52 27.57 3.77 -5.30
C ASP A 52 27.38 4.94 -4.32
N GLU A 53 26.39 5.77 -4.58
CA GLU A 53 26.01 6.85 -3.67
C GLU A 53 25.40 6.32 -2.37
N LEU A 54 24.55 5.28 -2.46
CA LEU A 54 23.98 4.62 -1.29
C LEU A 54 25.06 4.02 -0.39
N ASP A 55 26.09 3.40 -0.96
CA ASP A 55 27.18 2.82 -0.18
C ASP A 55 28.05 3.88 0.49
N LYS A 56 28.29 5.02 -0.15
CA LYS A 56 28.95 6.17 0.50
C LYS A 56 28.14 6.69 1.69
N GLN A 57 26.83 6.88 1.51
CA GLN A 57 25.94 7.32 2.58
C GLN A 57 25.93 6.35 3.76
N ARG A 58 26.03 5.04 3.51
CA ARG A 58 26.17 4.02 4.57
C ARG A 58 27.50 4.10 5.30
N GLN A 59 28.58 4.40 4.59
CA GLN A 59 29.92 4.55 5.19
C GLN A 59 30.01 5.80 6.07
N ASP A 60 29.35 6.88 5.67
CA ASP A 60 29.33 8.16 6.40
C ASP A 60 28.25 8.21 7.51
N ALA A 61 27.40 7.19 7.60
CA ALA A 61 26.30 7.17 8.56
C ALA A 61 26.78 7.07 10.02
N VAL A 62 26.30 7.98 10.86
CA VAL A 62 26.54 7.93 12.31
C VAL A 62 25.53 6.95 12.94
N PRO A 63 25.96 6.03 13.84
CA PRO A 63 25.05 5.12 14.52
C PRO A 63 23.98 5.88 15.33
N VAL A 64 22.72 5.63 15.01
CA VAL A 64 21.57 6.23 15.71
C VAL A 64 20.92 5.19 16.61
N LYS A 65 20.47 5.60 17.80
CA LYS A 65 19.69 4.71 18.67
C LYS A 65 18.38 4.33 17.99
N PRO A 66 17.94 3.06 18.03
CA PRO A 66 16.70 2.63 17.38
C PRO A 66 15.45 3.26 18.01
N TYR A 67 15.56 3.72 19.26
CA TYR A 67 14.50 4.44 19.95
C TYR A 67 15.11 5.59 20.76
N TYR A 68 14.52 6.77 20.63
CA TYR A 68 14.78 7.91 21.49
C TYR A 68 13.78 7.88 22.63
N TYR A 69 14.21 7.32 23.76
CA TYR A 69 13.55 7.52 25.04
C TYR A 69 14.61 7.99 26.04
N GLU A 70 14.22 8.94 26.88
CA GLU A 70 14.96 9.34 28.09
C GLU A 70 14.59 8.44 29.27
#